data_AF-A0A5T3EMJ7-F1
#
_entry.id   AF-A0A5T3EMJ7-F1
#
_cell.length_a   1.000
_cell.length_b   1.000
_cell.length_c   1.000
_cell.angle_alpha   90.00
_cell.angle_beta   90.00
_cell.angle_gamma   90.00
#
_symmetry.space_group_name_H-M   'P 1'
#
loop_
_entity.id
_entity.type
_entity.pdbx_description
1 polymer ?
#
loop_
_entity_poly.entity_id
_entity_poly.type
_entity_poly.pdbx_seq_one_letter_code
_entity_poly.pdbx_strand_id
1 'polypeptide(L)' 'MLRVKIKSKRYVVNKNIIACAAFILNIFVSFQSSAAITLSGTRFIYDEGRNNISVEVSNANNETFGELVWIERL' A
#
# COMPACT_ATOMS: atom_id res chain seq x y z
N MET A 1 -46.39 -19.10 -14.35
CA MET A 1 -45.55 -17.99 -13.84
C MET A 1 -45.41 -18.17 -12.32
N LEU A 2 -44.28 -18.70 -11.83
CA LEU A 2 -44.09 -19.06 -10.41
C LEU A 2 -43.49 -17.87 -9.64
N ARG A 3 -44.18 -17.38 -8.59
CA ARG A 3 -43.65 -16.37 -7.66
C ARG A 3 -43.01 -17.05 -6.45
N VAL A 4 -41.68 -16.95 -6.33
CA VAL A 4 -40.94 -17.36 -5.13
C VAL A 4 -41.06 -16.25 -4.07
N LYS A 5 -41.67 -16.56 -2.92
CA LYS A 5 -41.71 -15.65 -1.77
C LYS A 5 -40.48 -15.89 -0.88
N ILE A 6 -39.50 -15.00 -0.93
CA ILE A 6 -38.35 -15.02 -0.02
C ILE A 6 -38.77 -14.39 1.31
N LYS A 7 -38.81 -15.18 2.39
CA LYS A 7 -38.97 -14.67 3.76
C LYS A 7 -37.60 -14.34 4.34
N SER A 8 -37.25 -13.07 4.49
CA SER A 8 -36.09 -12.66 5.28
C SER A 8 -36.49 -12.50 6.75
N LYS A 9 -35.77 -13.18 7.65
CA LYS A 9 -35.87 -12.96 9.11
C LYS A 9 -34.90 -11.86 9.50
N ARG A 10 -35.37 -10.86 10.24
CA ARG A 10 -34.51 -9.82 10.83
C ARG A 10 -33.97 -10.32 12.16
N TYR A 11 -32.66 -10.48 12.26
CA TYR A 11 -31.98 -10.79 13.52
C TYR A 11 -31.55 -9.48 14.18
N VAL A 12 -31.90 -9.29 15.45
CA VAL A 12 -31.41 -8.17 16.25
C VAL A 12 -30.03 -8.54 16.75
N VAL A 13 -28.99 -7.95 16.18
CA VAL A 13 -27.60 -8.23 16.53
C VAL A 13 -27.09 -7.12 17.44
N ASN A 14 -26.37 -7.49 18.50
CA ASN A 14 -25.77 -6.53 19.42
C ASN A 14 -24.74 -5.65 18.68
N LYS A 15 -24.82 -4.33 18.87
CA LYS A 15 -23.91 -3.34 18.28
C LYS A 15 -22.44 -3.65 18.54
N ASN A 16 -22.12 -4.19 19.72
CA ASN A 16 -20.74 -4.55 20.08
C ASN A 16 -20.23 -5.76 19.27
N ILE A 17 -21.12 -6.73 18.99
CA ILE A 17 -20.77 -7.91 18.18
C ILE A 17 -20.49 -7.49 16.73
N ILE A 18 -21.29 -6.56 16.20
CA ILE A 18 -21.07 -5.99 14.86
C ILE A 18 -19.72 -5.27 14.81
N ALA A 19 -19.41 -4.45 15.83
CA ALA A 19 -18.15 -3.72 15.90
C ALA A 19 -16.93 -4.67 15.96
N CYS A 20 -16.99 -5.72 16.78
CA CYS A 20 -15.93 -6.74 16.84
C CYS A 20 -15.78 -7.49 15.52
N ALA A 21 -16.87 -7.91 14.90
CA ALA A 21 -16.82 -8.60 13.61
C ALA A 21 -16.22 -7.71 12.51
N ALA A 22 -16.59 -6.43 12.47
CA ALA A 22 -16.03 -5.46 11.54
C ALA A 22 -14.53 -5.23 11.79
N PHE A 23 -14.10 -5.17 13.05
CA PHE A 23 -12.69 -5.01 13.41
C PHE A 23 -11.85 -6.22 12.97
N ILE A 24 -12.34 -7.43 13.26
CA ILE A 24 -11.70 -8.69 12.84
C ILE A 24 -11.59 -8.74 11.31
N LEU A 25 -12.67 -8.39 10.59
CA LEU A 25 -12.67 -8.34 9.14
C LEU A 25 -11.64 -7.35 8.58
N ASN A 26 -11.48 -6.18 9.18
CA ASN A 26 -10.48 -5.20 8.75
C ASN A 26 -9.04 -5.72 8.90
N ILE A 27 -8.75 -6.47 9.97
CA ILE A 27 -7.43 -7.10 10.14
C ILE A 27 -7.16 -8.09 9.01
N PHE A 28 -8.16 -8.90 8.62
CA PHE A 28 -8.00 -9.87 7.53
C PHE A 28 -7.88 -9.25 6.14
N VAL A 29 -8.40 -8.04 5.93
CA VAL A 29 -8.31 -7.31 4.64
C VAL A 29 -7.07 -6.41 4.58
N SER A 30 -6.40 -6.16 5.72
CA SER A 30 -5.19 -5.35 5.76
C SER A 30 -4.00 -6.15 5.20
N PHE A 31 -3.51 -5.76 4.02
CA PHE A 31 -2.27 -6.31 3.45
C PHE A 31 -1.08 -5.42 3.82
N GLN A 32 0.06 -6.01 4.16
CA GLN A 32 1.31 -5.28 4.33
C GLN A 32 1.82 -4.88 2.94
N SER A 33 1.76 -3.60 2.60
CA SER A 33 2.51 -3.06 1.46
C SER A 33 3.83 -2.52 1.97
N SER A 34 4.91 -3.20 1.61
CA SER A 34 6.28 -2.75 1.90
C SER A 34 6.94 -2.47 0.57
N ALA A 35 7.09 -1.21 0.17
CA ALA A 35 7.91 -0.87 -0.98
C ALA A 35 9.39 -0.93 -0.57
N ALA A 36 10.18 -1.78 -1.21
CA ALA A 36 11.60 -1.94 -0.93
C ALA A 36 12.41 -1.27 -2.05
N ILE A 37 12.49 0.06 -2.01
CA ILE A 37 13.33 0.83 -2.94
C ILE A 37 14.71 0.98 -2.32
N THR A 38 15.74 0.61 -3.08
CA THR A 38 17.13 0.72 -2.68
C THR A 38 17.89 1.62 -3.64
N LEU A 39 18.72 2.50 -3.09
CA LEU A 39 19.68 3.30 -3.84
C LEU A 39 21.03 2.59 -3.84
N SER A 40 21.82 2.75 -4.90
CA SER A 40 23.18 2.18 -4.98
C SER A 40 24.16 2.73 -3.94
N GLY A 41 23.80 3.80 -3.23
CA GLY A 41 24.59 4.41 -2.17
C GLY A 41 23.76 5.31 -1.26
N THR A 42 24.34 5.70 -0.12
CA THR A 42 23.73 6.62 0.85
C THR A 42 24.15 8.07 0.66
N ARG A 43 25.17 8.31 -0.16
CA ARG A 43 25.69 9.63 -0.51
C ARG A 43 26.23 9.60 -1.94
N PHE A 44 25.86 10.61 -2.70
CA PHE A 44 26.35 10.83 -4.06
C PHE A 44 27.04 12.19 -4.09
N ILE A 45 28.33 12.20 -4.47
CA ILE A 45 29.12 13.43 -4.56
C ILE A 45 29.10 13.87 -6.01
N TYR A 46 28.53 15.04 -6.26
CA TYR A 46 28.57 15.69 -7.57
C TYR A 46 29.87 16.48 -7.70
N ASP A 47 30.67 16.16 -8.70
CA ASP A 47 31.87 16.91 -9.06
C ASP A 47 31.49 18.04 -10.02
N GLU A 48 31.77 19.29 -9.64
CA GLU A 48 31.41 20.50 -10.39
C GLU A 48 31.97 20.52 -11.82
N GLY A 49 33.04 19.75 -12.09
CA GLY A 49 33.62 19.58 -13.43
C GLY A 49 32.84 18.63 -14.36
N ARG A 50 31.81 17.93 -13.86
CA ARG A 50 30.96 17.02 -14.65
C ARG A 50 29.63 17.67 -14.99
N ASN A 51 29.00 17.20 -16.06
CA ASN A 51 27.67 17.64 -16.50
C ASN A 51 26.53 16.88 -15.81
N ASN A 52 26.80 15.68 -15.30
CA ASN A 52 25.80 14.82 -14.66
C ASN A 52 26.45 13.79 -13.72
N ILE A 53 25.60 13.18 -12.89
CA ILE A 53 25.90 11.94 -12.18
C ILE A 53 24.77 10.95 -12.45
N SER A 54 25.08 9.66 -12.43
CA SER A 54 24.09 8.60 -12.49
C SER A 54 23.85 8.05 -11.09
N VAL A 55 22.59 7.95 -10.71
CA VAL A 55 22.14 7.30 -9.48
C VAL A 55 21.28 6.11 -9.89
N GLU A 56 21.62 4.93 -9.39
CA GLU A 56 20.84 3.73 -9.66
C GLU A 56 19.80 3.54 -8.55
N VAL A 57 18.57 3.33 -9.00
CA VAL A 57 17.41 3.03 -8.16
C VAL A 57 16.95 1.63 -8.53
N SER A 58 16.83 0.77 -7.52
CA SER A 58 16.41 -0.61 -7.70
C SER A 58 15.23 -0.91 -6.80
N ASN A 59 14.24 -1.60 -7.35
CA ASN A 59 13.11 -2.12 -6.62
C ASN A 59 13.38 -3.58 -6.24
N ALA A 60 13.48 -3.86 -4.94
CA ALA A 60 13.72 -5.20 -4.41
C ALA A 60 12.46 -6.06 -4.28
N ASN A 61 11.31 -5.56 -4.75
CA ASN A 61 10.04 -6.30 -4.78
C ASN A 61 9.67 -6.77 -6.19
N ASN A 62 8.78 -7.75 -6.24
CA ASN A 62 8.20 -8.27 -7.49
C ASN A 62 7.10 -7.38 -8.09
N GLU A 63 6.60 -6.39 -7.33
CA GLU A 63 5.56 -5.46 -7.77
C GLU A 63 6.19 -4.19 -8.33
N THR A 64 5.65 -3.67 -9.44
CA THR A 64 6.12 -2.40 -10.02
C THR A 64 5.50 -1.22 -9.26
N PHE A 65 6.36 -0.36 -8.70
CA PHE A 65 5.95 0.89 -8.07
C PHE A 65 6.26 2.09 -8.97
N GLY A 66 5.41 3.13 -8.90
CA GLY A 66 5.73 4.42 -9.51
C GLY A 66 6.72 5.16 -8.63
N GLU A 67 7.87 5.53 -9.19
CA GLU A 67 8.93 6.24 -8.47
C GLU A 67 8.96 7.71 -8.87
N LEU A 68 9.17 8.60 -7.90
CA LEU A 68 9.24 10.05 -8.11
C LEU A 68 10.53 10.56 -7.47
N VAL A 69 11.33 11.31 -8.24
CA VAL A 69 12.61 11.87 -7.83
C VAL A 69 12.53 13.40 -7.82
N TRP A 70 12.91 14.04 -6.72
CA TRP A 70 13.10 15.49 -6.62
C TRP A 70 14.43 15.83 -5.95
N ILE A 71 14.93 17.03 -6.24
CA ILE A 71 16.10 17.59 -5.57
C ILE A 71 15.59 18.68 -4.64
N GLU A 72 15.83 18.51 -3.35
CA GLU A 72 15.47 19.49 -2.33
C GLU A 72 16.74 20.20 -1.83
N ARG A 73 16.65 21.53 -1.70
CA ARG A 73 17.67 22.32 -1.00
C ARG A 73 17.27 22.38 0.47
N LEU A 74 18.10 21.81 1.33
CA LEU A 74 18.01 21.95 2.80
C LEU A 74 18.38 23.37 3.25
#